data_AF-A0A7X3GGX5-F1
#
_entry.id   AF-A0A7X3GGX5-F1
#
_cell.length_a   1.000
_cell.length_b   1.000
_cell.length_c   1.000
_cell.angle_alpha   90.00
_cell.angle_beta   90.00
_cell.angle_gamma   90.00
#
_symmetry.space_group_name_H-M   'P 1'
#
loop_
_entity.id
_entity.type
_entity.pdbx_description
1 polymer ?
#
loop_
_entity_poly.entity_id
_entity_poly.type
_entity_poly.pdbx_seq_one_letter_code
_entity_poly.pdbx_strand_id
1 'polypeptide(L)'
;MNVSAPTLDQFQRQVSELLLRHRSLLDVLSKYGQTGSAVNRAVAKAVTECGCIELNAKKQAYSDETDLTEAQSMLKNHMNGELCEQCSDVLRAELGRNLFYMSALCNLLDIKLEDVVANESDRCSTLGLFNMR
;
A
#
# COMPACT_ATOMS: atom_id res chain seq x y z
N MET A 1 9.83 -12.20 22.85
CA MET A 1 10.79 -12.56 21.79
C MET A 1 10.74 -11.45 20.75
N ASN A 2 11.85 -10.76 20.48
CA ASN A 2 11.94 -9.78 19.39
C ASN A 2 11.99 -10.57 18.08
N VAL A 3 10.84 -10.87 17.50
CA VAL A 3 10.78 -11.50 16.17
C VAL A 3 10.96 -10.38 15.16
N SER A 4 12.11 -10.35 14.48
CA SER A 4 12.31 -9.46 13.34
C SER A 4 11.27 -9.77 12.27
N ALA A 5 10.79 -8.75 11.56
CA ALA A 5 9.89 -8.96 10.43
C ALA A 5 10.52 -9.93 9.41
N PRO A 6 9.73 -10.82 8.78
CA PRO A 6 10.25 -11.71 7.75
C PRO A 6 10.73 -10.92 6.53
N THR A 7 11.72 -11.45 5.81
CA THR A 7 12.07 -10.96 4.48
C THR A 7 10.94 -11.22 3.48
N LEU A 8 10.95 -10.54 2.33
CA LEU A 8 9.93 -10.75 1.29
C LEU A 8 9.93 -12.19 0.76
N ASP A 9 11.10 -12.80 0.58
CA ASP A 9 11.24 -14.21 0.20
C ASP A 9 10.69 -15.14 1.28
N GLN A 10 11.01 -14.92 2.56
CA GLN A 10 10.44 -15.71 3.66
C GLN A 10 8.92 -15.60 3.72
N PHE A 11 8.38 -14.39 3.58
CA PHE A 11 6.94 -14.17 3.57
C PHE A 11 6.27 -14.85 2.36
N GLN A 12 6.84 -14.70 1.16
CA GLN A 12 6.32 -15.33 -0.05
C GLN A 12 6.32 -16.87 0.04
N ARG A 13 7.36 -17.48 0.64
CA ARG A 13 7.41 -18.92 0.93
C ARG A 13 6.35 -19.35 1.94
N GLN A 14 6.18 -18.61 3.04
CA GLN A 14 5.11 -18.86 4.02
C GLN A 14 3.73 -18.83 3.35
N VAL A 15 3.49 -17.87 2.46
CA VAL A 15 2.25 -17.80 1.69
C VAL A 15 2.08 -19.03 0.79
N SER A 16 3.15 -19.48 0.12
CA SER A 16 3.13 -20.68 -0.71
C SER A 16 2.71 -21.94 0.06
N GLU A 17 3.18 -22.10 1.30
CA GLU A 17 2.82 -23.22 2.17
C GLU A 17 1.34 -23.20 2.58
N LEU A 18 0.75 -22.02 2.70
CA LEU A 18 -0.65 -21.83 3.11
C LEU A 18 -1.65 -21.95 1.95
N LEU A 19 -1.21 -21.86 0.69
CA LEU A 19 -2.05 -21.88 -0.51
C LEU A 19 -2.56 -23.27 -0.93
N LEU A 20 -2.39 -24.31 -0.11
CA LEU A 20 -2.79 -25.69 -0.41
C LEU A 20 -4.25 -25.85 -0.89
N ARG A 21 -5.12 -24.87 -0.64
CA ARG A 21 -6.56 -24.90 -0.99
C ARG A 21 -6.98 -24.01 -2.17
N HIS A 22 -6.21 -22.98 -2.56
CA HIS A 22 -6.58 -22.01 -3.60
C HIS A 22 -5.49 -21.88 -4.66
N ARG A 23 -5.35 -22.90 -5.51
CA ARG A 23 -4.41 -22.90 -6.64
C ARG A 23 -4.97 -22.30 -7.92
N SER A 24 -6.27 -22.02 -7.96
CA SER A 24 -6.89 -21.35 -9.11
C SER A 24 -6.35 -19.94 -9.21
N LEU A 25 -5.71 -19.62 -10.34
CA LEU A 25 -5.27 -18.27 -10.65
C LEU A 25 -6.44 -17.27 -10.58
N LEU A 26 -7.63 -17.68 -11.05
CA LEU A 26 -8.83 -16.84 -11.03
C LEU A 26 -9.33 -16.58 -9.60
N ASP A 27 -9.20 -17.57 -8.69
CA ASP A 27 -9.57 -17.40 -7.29
C ASP A 27 -8.63 -16.40 -6.62
N VAL A 28 -7.32 -16.54 -6.85
CA VAL A 28 -6.31 -15.62 -6.30
C VAL A 28 -6.49 -14.20 -6.85
N LEU A 29 -6.75 -14.04 -8.16
CA LEU A 29 -7.07 -12.74 -8.75
C LEU A 29 -8.31 -12.10 -8.13
N SER A 30 -9.38 -12.89 -7.96
CA SER A 30 -10.62 -12.42 -7.34
C SER A 30 -10.39 -11.97 -5.90
N LYS A 31 -9.62 -12.74 -5.12
CA LYS A 31 -9.27 -12.40 -3.73
C LYS A 31 -8.32 -11.21 -3.63
N TYR A 32 -7.37 -11.06 -4.55
CA TYR A 32 -6.50 -9.90 -4.63
C TYR A 32 -7.33 -8.61 -4.85
N GLY A 33 -8.27 -8.62 -5.79
CA GLY A 33 -9.20 -7.50 -6.00
C GLY A 33 -10.13 -7.23 -4.80
N GLN A 34 -10.65 -8.29 -4.18
CA GLN A 34 -11.50 -8.18 -2.98
C GLN A 34 -10.77 -7.51 -1.82
N THR A 35 -9.52 -7.88 -1.56
CA THR A 35 -8.73 -7.31 -0.45
C THR A 35 -8.34 -5.86 -0.71
N GLY A 36 -7.99 -5.49 -1.95
CA GLY A 36 -7.77 -4.07 -2.29
C GLY A 36 -9.02 -3.22 -2.05
N SER A 37 -10.19 -3.75 -2.42
CA SER A 37 -11.48 -3.08 -2.15
C SER A 37 -11.77 -2.96 -0.65
N ALA A 38 -11.32 -3.92 0.16
CA ALA A 38 -11.50 -3.89 1.61
C ALA A 38 -10.60 -2.85 2.29
N VAL A 39 -9.35 -2.68 1.83
CA VAL A 39 -8.47 -1.57 2.23
C VAL A 39 -9.15 -0.22 1.97
N ASN A 40 -9.65 0.00 0.75
CA ASN A 40 -10.35 1.24 0.39
C ASN A 40 -11.55 1.51 1.32
N ARG A 41 -12.32 0.46 1.64
CA ARG A 41 -13.48 0.56 2.53
C ARG A 41 -13.07 0.92 3.96
N ALA A 42 -11.97 0.37 4.46
CA ALA A 42 -11.46 0.70 5.80
C ALA A 42 -11.02 2.17 5.88
N VAL A 43 -10.35 2.70 4.85
CA VAL A 43 -10.02 4.13 4.76
C VAL A 43 -11.30 4.98 4.73
N ALA A 44 -12.26 4.62 3.88
CA ALA A 44 -13.54 5.36 3.78
C ALA A 44 -14.25 5.40 5.14
N LYS A 45 -14.32 4.28 5.86
CA LYS A 45 -14.91 4.19 7.21
C LYS A 45 -14.16 5.03 8.24
N ALA A 46 -12.83 5.10 8.16
CA ALA A 46 -12.05 5.97 9.05
C ALA A 46 -12.46 7.44 8.91
N VAL A 47 -12.83 7.87 7.70
CA VAL A 47 -13.33 9.22 7.40
C VAL A 47 -14.81 9.38 7.76
N THR A 48 -15.69 8.52 7.23
CA THR A 48 -17.14 8.76 7.23
C THR A 48 -17.89 8.19 8.43
N GLU A 49 -17.34 7.17 9.08
CA GLU A 49 -17.99 6.50 10.23
C GLU A 49 -17.26 6.81 11.53
N CYS A 50 -15.93 6.66 11.56
CA CYS A 50 -15.13 6.94 12.76
C CYS A 50 -14.83 8.42 12.93
N GLY A 51 -14.50 9.14 11.85
CA GLY A 51 -14.10 10.55 11.89
C GLY A 51 -12.73 10.80 12.52
N CYS A 52 -11.86 9.79 12.67
CA CYS A 52 -10.51 10.01 13.22
C CYS A 52 -9.57 10.75 12.24
N ILE A 53 -9.89 10.67 10.95
CA ILE A 53 -9.25 11.46 9.90
C ILE A 53 -10.31 12.20 9.10
N GLU A 54 -9.98 13.42 8.68
CA GLU A 54 -10.84 14.27 7.86
C GLU A 54 -10.22 14.49 6.48
N LEU A 55 -11.05 14.46 5.44
CA LEU A 55 -10.62 14.67 4.06
C LEU A 55 -11.01 16.07 3.55
N ASN A 56 -10.01 16.92 3.35
CA ASN A 56 -10.14 18.26 2.74
C ASN A 56 -9.95 18.18 1.22
N ALA A 57 -10.94 17.65 0.51
CA ALA A 57 -10.91 17.51 -0.95
C ALA A 57 -11.14 18.84 -1.68
N LYS A 58 -10.12 19.70 -1.70
CA LYS A 58 -10.13 20.99 -2.41
C LYS A 58 -8.84 21.17 -3.21
N LYS A 59 -8.90 21.96 -4.28
CA LYS A 59 -7.68 22.36 -5.02
C LYS A 59 -6.68 22.99 -4.05
N GLN A 60 -5.45 22.50 -4.05
CA GLN A 60 -4.38 23.08 -3.23
C GLN A 60 -3.86 24.35 -3.89
N ALA A 61 -3.65 25.38 -3.06
CA ALA A 61 -3.14 26.66 -3.52
C ALA A 61 -1.61 26.57 -3.61
N TYR A 62 -1.09 26.59 -4.83
CA TYR A 62 0.32 26.84 -5.14
C TYR A 62 0.35 27.90 -6.24
N SER A 63 1.37 28.77 -6.24
CA SER A 63 1.51 29.82 -7.25
C SER A 63 2.26 29.29 -8.47
N ASP A 64 1.96 29.80 -9.66
CA ASP A 64 2.67 29.43 -10.90
C ASP A 64 4.14 29.91 -10.91
N GLU A 65 4.52 30.77 -9.95
CA GLU A 65 5.89 31.28 -9.76
C GLU A 65 6.70 30.52 -8.70
N THR A 66 6.13 29.47 -8.11
CA THR A 66 6.77 28.72 -7.00
C THR A 66 7.83 27.77 -7.56
N ASP A 67 9.07 27.86 -7.09
CA ASP A 67 10.09 26.86 -7.41
C ASP A 67 9.63 25.46 -6.94
N LEU A 68 10.05 24.40 -7.64
CA LEU A 68 9.64 23.02 -7.36
C LEU A 68 9.92 22.60 -5.91
N THR A 69 11.02 23.09 -5.34
CA THR A 69 11.38 22.81 -3.94
C THR A 69 10.44 23.49 -2.95
N GLU A 70 10.03 24.72 -3.23
CA GLU A 70 9.03 25.44 -2.46
C GLU A 70 7.64 24.82 -2.64
N ALA A 71 7.28 24.40 -3.85
CA ALA A 71 6.02 23.70 -4.13
C ALA A 71 5.90 22.38 -3.35
N GLN A 72 6.97 21.58 -3.24
CA GLN A 72 6.98 20.36 -2.42
C GLN A 72 6.74 20.66 -0.93
N SER A 73 7.25 21.78 -0.42
CA SER A 73 7.02 22.20 0.97
C SER A 73 5.59 22.72 1.22
N MET A 74 4.94 23.25 0.17
CA MET A 74 3.60 23.84 0.25
C MET A 74 2.47 22.84 -0.02
N LEU A 75 2.71 21.81 -0.82
CA LEU A 75 1.76 20.74 -1.12
C LEU A 75 1.59 19.84 0.12
N LYS A 76 0.60 20.17 0.94
CA LYS A 76 0.16 19.29 2.04
C LYS A 76 -0.56 18.07 1.45
N ASN A 77 -0.81 17.04 2.23
CA ASN A 77 -1.82 16.05 1.81
C ASN A 77 -3.23 16.61 2.08
N HIS A 78 -4.27 15.96 1.55
CA HIS A 78 -5.67 16.37 1.79
C HIS A 78 -6.22 15.92 3.14
N MET A 79 -5.39 15.49 4.09
CA MET A 79 -5.83 14.82 5.31
C MET A 79 -5.54 15.68 6.54
N ASN A 80 -6.53 15.78 7.44
CA ASN A 80 -6.32 16.24 8.82
C ASN A 80 -6.57 15.08 9.79
N GLY A 81 -5.95 15.13 10.96
CA GLY A 81 -6.08 14.08 11.98
C GLY A 81 -5.15 12.89 11.74
N GLU A 82 -5.29 11.89 12.61
CA GLU A 82 -4.50 10.66 12.59
C GLU A 82 -5.41 9.47 12.86
N LEU A 83 -5.09 8.32 12.28
CA LEU A 83 -5.86 7.10 12.53
C LEU A 83 -5.83 6.75 14.01
N CYS A 84 -7.00 6.54 14.61
CA CYS A 84 -7.09 5.97 15.94
C CYS A 84 -6.61 4.51 15.94
N GLU A 85 -6.29 3.96 17.11
CA GLU A 85 -5.79 2.59 17.27
C GLU A 85 -6.67 1.56 16.55
N GLN A 86 -7.99 1.65 16.75
CA GLN A 86 -8.94 0.72 16.13
C GLN A 86 -8.93 0.79 14.59
N CYS A 87 -8.95 2.00 14.00
CA CYS A 87 -8.90 2.14 12.54
C CYS A 87 -7.54 1.72 11.97
N SER A 88 -6.46 2.02 12.68
CA SER A 88 -5.11 1.59 12.35
C SER A 88 -5.01 0.06 12.32
N ASP A 89 -5.54 -0.64 13.32
CA ASP A 89 -5.49 -2.10 13.38
C ASP A 89 -6.31 -2.78 12.29
N VAL A 90 -7.51 -2.25 12.01
CA VAL A 90 -8.31 -2.71 10.87
C VAL A 90 -7.55 -2.52 9.55
N LEU A 91 -6.99 -1.34 9.31
CA LEU A 91 -6.24 -1.05 8.08
C LEU A 91 -5.00 -1.93 7.93
N ARG A 92 -4.23 -2.14 9.00
CA ARG A 92 -3.09 -3.06 9.00
C ARG A 92 -3.51 -4.49 8.65
N ALA A 93 -4.64 -4.95 9.19
CA ALA A 93 -5.18 -6.27 8.90
C ALA A 93 -5.63 -6.40 7.43
N GLU A 94 -6.28 -5.38 6.85
CA GLU A 94 -6.65 -5.38 5.43
C GLU A 94 -5.42 -5.35 4.51
N LEU A 95 -4.46 -4.48 4.80
CA LEU A 95 -3.20 -4.37 4.05
C LEU A 95 -2.41 -5.68 4.10
N GLY A 96 -2.32 -6.32 5.26
CA GLY A 96 -1.67 -7.62 5.40
C GLY A 96 -2.33 -8.71 4.55
N ARG A 97 -3.66 -8.75 4.49
CA ARG A 97 -4.38 -9.67 3.59
C ARG A 97 -4.17 -9.36 2.12
N ASN A 98 -4.09 -8.07 1.75
CA ASN A 98 -3.78 -7.69 0.38
C ASN A 98 -2.37 -8.14 -0.02
N LEU A 99 -1.37 -7.94 0.84
CA LEU A 99 0.00 -8.44 0.66
C LEU A 99 0.05 -9.98 0.56
N PHE A 100 -0.75 -10.69 1.35
CA PHE A 100 -0.88 -12.15 1.26
C PHE A 100 -1.31 -12.58 -0.15
N TYR A 101 -2.40 -12.01 -0.69
CA TYR A 101 -2.89 -12.40 -2.01
C TYR A 101 -2.02 -11.88 -3.17
N MET A 102 -1.31 -10.76 -2.98
CA MET A 102 -0.28 -10.32 -3.92
C MET A 102 0.88 -11.34 -4.00
N SER A 103 1.38 -11.78 -2.85
CA SER A 103 2.43 -12.80 -2.76
C SER A 103 1.96 -14.15 -3.31
N ALA A 104 0.69 -14.48 -3.10
CA ALA A 104 0.07 -15.67 -3.69
C ALA A 104 0.03 -15.61 -5.22
N LEU A 105 -0.29 -14.43 -5.77
CA LEU A 105 -0.26 -14.21 -7.21
C LEU A 105 1.16 -14.33 -7.77
N CYS A 106 2.14 -13.75 -7.08
CA CYS A 106 3.56 -13.89 -7.41
C CYS A 106 3.98 -15.38 -7.46
N ASN A 107 3.60 -16.17 -6.46
CA ASN A 107 3.88 -17.61 -6.43
C ASN A 107 3.26 -18.37 -7.62
N LEU A 108 2.01 -18.06 -7.99
CA LEU A 108 1.34 -18.74 -9.10
C LEU A 108 1.92 -18.37 -10.48
N LEU A 109 2.52 -17.18 -10.61
CA LEU A 109 3.09 -16.67 -11.85
C LEU A 109 4.62 -16.81 -11.92
N ASP A 110 5.24 -17.48 -10.95
CA ASP A 110 6.69 -17.64 -10.84
C ASP A 110 7.45 -16.30 -10.81
N ILE A 111 6.90 -15.32 -10.10
CA ILE A 111 7.49 -13.99 -9.90
C ILE A 111 8.06 -13.92 -8.49
N LYS A 112 9.29 -13.44 -8.35
CA LYS A 112 9.88 -13.14 -7.04
C LYS A 112 9.42 -11.76 -6.56
N LEU A 113 8.76 -11.71 -5.41
CA LEU A 113 8.27 -10.48 -4.81
C LEU A 113 9.41 -9.52 -4.45
N GLU A 114 10.56 -10.05 -4.04
CA GLU A 114 11.76 -9.26 -3.78
C GLU A 114 12.22 -8.49 -5.02
N ASP A 115 12.24 -9.14 -6.19
CA ASP A 115 12.60 -8.50 -7.46
C ASP A 115 11.60 -7.41 -7.85
N VAL A 116 10.29 -7.62 -7.60
CA VAL A 116 9.26 -6.60 -7.85
C VAL A 116 9.53 -5.33 -7.04
N VAL A 117 9.83 -5.49 -5.75
CA VAL A 117 10.11 -4.36 -4.86
C VAL A 117 11.44 -3.69 -5.20
N ALA A 118 12.49 -4.47 -5.50
CA ALA A 118 13.80 -3.94 -5.89
C ALA A 118 13.69 -3.10 -7.17
N ASN A 119 13.03 -3.63 -8.20
CA ASN A 119 12.85 -2.92 -9.47
C ASN A 119 12.06 -1.61 -9.30
N GLU A 120 11.01 -1.60 -8.49
CA GLU A 120 10.23 -0.37 -8.26
C GLU A 120 11.00 0.64 -7.41
N SER A 121 11.81 0.18 -6.44
CA SER A 121 12.71 1.03 -5.66
C SER A 121 13.75 1.71 -6.55
N ASP A 122 14.36 0.97 -7.49
CA ASP A 122 15.31 1.53 -8.45
C ASP A 122 14.67 2.60 -9.34
N ARG A 123 13.44 2.36 -9.80
CA ARG A 123 12.65 3.36 -10.56
C ARG A 123 12.34 4.60 -9.73
N CYS A 124 11.95 4.44 -8.47
CA CYS A 124 11.72 5.57 -7.56
C CYS A 124 12.99 6.41 -7.37
N SER A 125 14.14 5.76 -7.16
CA SER A 125 15.42 6.46 -7.00
C SER A 125 15.84 7.21 -8.27
N THR A 126 15.54 6.64 -9.43
CA THR A 126 15.79 7.23 -10.73
C THR A 126 14.88 8.43 -11.00
N LEU A 127 13.60 8.36 -10.60
CA LEU A 127 12.68 9.50 -10.68
C LEU A 127 13.07 10.64 -9.73
N GLY A 128 13.66 10.35 -8.58
CA GLY A 128 14.28 11.38 -7.72
C GLY A 128 15.41 12.14 -8.43
N LEU A 129 16.12 11.50 -9.36
CA LEU A 129 17.14 12.13 -10.20
C LEU A 129 16.55 12.90 -11.40
N PHE A 130 15.37 12.52 -11.89
CA PHE A 130 14.70 13.15 -13.04
C PHE A 130 13.63 14.19 -12.68
N ASN A 131 13.17 14.24 -11.43
CA ASN A 131 12.35 15.34 -10.87
C ASN A 131 13.17 16.63 -10.58
N MET A 132 14.39 16.73 -11.13
CA MET A 132 15.24 17.93 -11.15
C MET A 132 15.11 18.72 -12.47
N ARG A 133 13.91 18.76 -13.09
CA ARG A 133 13.57 19.74 -14.12
C ARG A 133 12.10 20.14 -14.05
#